data_AF-A0A934WGM1-F1
#
_entry.id   AF-A0A934WGM1-F1
#
_cell.length_a   1.000
_cell.length_b   1.000
_cell.length_c   1.000
_cell.angle_alpha   90.00
_cell.angle_beta   90.00
_cell.angle_gamma   90.00
#
_symmetry.space_group_name_H-M   'P 1'
#
loop_
_entity.id
_entity.type
_entity.pdbx_description
1 polymer ?
#
loop_
_entity_poly.entity_id
_entity_poly.type
_entity_poly.pdbx_seq_one_letter_code
_entity_poly.pdbx_strand_id
1 'polypeptide(L)'
;MCYFFTASGMKLKTEQRYDPNLNVMPMNTTSPVNDGLADYKNTDYVGNIIYETVKIESSITNKTRILVDGGYIENGVYHYYLADHLGSNRVVINASGTITQRNHYYPFGTAFAEKYDGGKNQKYKYNGKELDDMHQLNLYDYSARYYESAVGRFTSVDPLAEKYYSISPYAYVANNPINAVDPRGDSIWFTIDKDILQLKLSITQVVGLMSIG
;
A
#
# COMPACT_ATOMS: atom_id res chain seq x y z
N MET A 1 -1.82 3.52 16.73
CA MET A 1 -1.48 4.21 15.46
C MET A 1 -2.53 5.26 15.16
N CYS A 2 -2.14 6.44 14.67
CA CYS A 2 -3.07 7.51 14.31
C CYS A 2 -2.80 7.96 12.87
N TYR A 3 -3.88 8.11 12.10
CA TYR A 3 -3.84 8.60 10.72
C TYR A 3 -4.62 9.90 10.64
N PHE A 4 -4.06 10.88 9.95
CA PHE A 4 -4.68 12.19 9.74
C PHE A 4 -4.97 12.36 8.26
N PHE A 5 -6.19 12.81 7.95
CA PHE A 5 -6.66 13.00 6.58
C PHE A 5 -7.25 14.41 6.43
N THR A 6 -7.24 14.93 5.20
CA THR A 6 -8.03 16.11 4.83
C THR A 6 -9.52 15.76 4.83
N ALA A 7 -10.38 16.77 4.86
CA ALA A 7 -11.83 16.60 4.64
C ALA A 7 -12.17 15.96 3.27
N SER A 8 -11.24 16.03 2.30
CA SER A 8 -11.34 15.40 1.00
C SER A 8 -10.81 13.96 0.94
N GLY A 9 -10.36 13.39 2.06
CA GLY A 9 -9.88 12.01 2.16
C GLY A 9 -8.41 11.80 1.76
N MET A 10 -7.62 12.87 1.60
CA MET A 10 -6.19 12.74 1.32
C MET A 10 -5.41 12.52 2.62
N LYS A 11 -4.51 11.54 2.64
CA LYS A 11 -3.62 11.25 3.77
C LYS A 11 -2.62 12.39 3.97
N LEU A 12 -2.56 12.90 5.19
CA LEU A 12 -1.66 14.01 5.59
C LEU A 12 -0.53 13.52 6.47
N LYS A 13 -0.85 12.65 7.44
CA LYS A 13 0.12 12.23 8.44
C LYS A 13 -0.18 10.84 8.96
N THR A 14 0.88 10.15 9.30
CA THR A 14 0.86 8.87 9.99
C THR A 14 1.75 8.98 11.22
N GLU A 15 1.17 8.77 12.40
CA GLU A 15 1.89 8.74 13.67
C GLU A 15 1.83 7.33 14.27
N GLN A 16 3.01 6.78 14.47
CA GLN A 16 3.22 5.48 15.09
C GLN A 16 4.07 5.68 16.33
N ARG A 17 3.60 5.16 17.46
CA ARG A 17 4.33 5.10 18.71
C ARG A 17 4.32 3.65 19.18
N TYR A 18 5.47 3.12 19.54
CA TYR A 18 5.61 1.74 20.00
C TYR A 18 6.73 1.65 21.03
N ASP A 19 6.73 0.59 21.83
CA ASP A 19 7.87 0.20 22.67
C ASP A 19 8.47 -1.09 22.12
N PRO A 20 9.76 -1.09 21.75
CA PRO A 20 10.44 -2.30 21.31
C PRO A 20 10.60 -3.35 22.43
N ASN A 21 10.48 -2.97 23.70
CA ASN A 21 10.69 -3.85 24.85
C ASN A 21 9.40 -4.50 25.38
N LEU A 22 8.24 -4.09 24.85
CA LEU A 22 6.95 -4.59 25.28
C LEU A 22 6.71 -6.02 24.74
N ASN A 23 7.15 -7.02 25.50
CA ASN A 23 6.85 -8.42 25.26
C ASN A 23 5.90 -8.95 26.34
N VAL A 24 4.61 -8.61 26.23
CA VAL A 24 3.59 -9.06 27.18
C VAL A 24 2.68 -10.05 26.48
N MET A 25 2.57 -11.26 27.05
CA MET A 25 1.52 -12.19 26.63
C MET A 25 0.15 -11.55 26.94
N PRO A 26 -0.81 -11.57 25.99
CA PRO A 26 -1.99 -10.72 26.01
C PRO A 26 -2.98 -10.97 27.16
N MET A 27 -2.72 -11.92 28.06
CA MET A 27 -3.71 -12.40 29.02
C MET A 27 -3.15 -12.86 30.37
N ASN A 28 -2.08 -12.25 30.91
CA ASN A 28 -1.56 -12.66 32.23
C ASN A 28 -1.08 -11.53 33.17
N THR A 29 -1.48 -10.27 32.96
CA THR A 29 -1.08 -9.20 33.89
C THR A 29 -2.26 -8.30 34.26
N THR A 30 -2.43 -8.04 35.56
CA THR A 30 -3.46 -7.17 36.14
C THR A 30 -2.95 -5.77 36.43
N SER A 31 -1.69 -5.47 36.10
CA SER A 31 -1.07 -4.15 36.28
C SER A 31 -1.00 -3.42 34.95
N PRO A 32 -1.44 -2.15 34.86
CA PRO A 32 -1.23 -1.35 33.67
C PRO A 32 0.28 -1.20 33.46
N VAL A 33 0.79 -1.70 32.33
CA VAL A 33 2.17 -1.42 31.92
C VAL A 33 2.24 0.06 31.59
N ASN A 34 2.94 0.82 32.44
CA ASN A 34 3.17 2.24 32.24
C ASN A 34 4.36 2.41 31.29
N ASP A 35 4.15 1.96 30.06
CA ASP A 35 5.15 1.94 29.01
C ASP A 35 5.13 3.30 28.30
N GLY A 36 6.13 4.12 28.60
CA GLY A 36 6.34 5.35 27.87
C GLY A 36 6.78 4.97 26.46
N LEU A 37 5.85 5.01 25.50
CA LEU A 37 6.10 4.76 24.08
C LEU A 37 7.29 5.61 23.58
N ALA A 38 8.50 5.07 23.72
CA ALA A 38 9.74 5.85 23.63
C ALA A 38 10.16 6.07 22.17
N ASP A 39 9.79 5.11 21.33
CA ASP A 39 10.08 5.07 19.91
C ASP A 39 8.87 5.48 19.09
N TYR A 40 9.16 6.17 18.00
CA TYR A 40 8.11 6.61 17.10
C TYR A 40 8.58 6.66 15.66
N LYS A 41 7.60 6.52 14.77
CA LYS A 41 7.75 6.73 13.34
C LYS A 41 6.63 7.66 12.90
N ASN A 42 7.03 8.86 12.48
CA ASN A 42 6.13 9.85 11.91
C ASN A 42 6.38 9.93 10.42
N THR A 43 5.30 9.99 9.65
CA THR A 43 5.36 10.17 8.20
C THR A 43 4.38 11.26 7.80
N ASP A 44 4.90 12.37 7.27
CA ASP A 44 4.12 13.51 6.79
C ASP A 44 4.09 13.48 5.25
N TYR A 45 2.88 13.57 4.69
CA TYR A 45 2.60 13.52 3.26
C TYR A 45 2.19 14.91 2.80
N VAL A 46 3.02 15.55 1.96
CA VAL A 46 2.80 16.89 1.44
C VAL A 46 2.82 16.82 -0.08
N GLY A 47 1.66 16.52 -0.67
CA GLY A 47 1.53 16.30 -2.10
C GLY A 47 2.38 15.12 -2.56
N ASN A 48 3.38 15.37 -3.40
CA ASN A 48 4.30 14.34 -3.86
C ASN A 48 5.54 14.17 -2.97
N ILE A 49 5.69 14.92 -1.88
CA ILE A 49 6.84 14.83 -0.97
C ILE A 49 6.43 14.08 0.30
N ILE A 50 7.29 13.17 0.74
CA ILE A 50 7.12 12.37 1.95
C ILE A 50 8.30 12.65 2.88
N TYR A 51 7.99 13.09 4.09
CA TYR A 51 8.94 13.24 5.18
C TYR A 51 8.73 12.11 6.18
N GLU A 52 9.78 11.37 6.48
CA GLU A 52 9.76 10.30 7.47
C GLU A 52 10.77 10.61 8.58
N THR A 53 10.30 10.64 9.81
CA THR A 53 11.12 10.79 11.02
C THR A 53 10.96 9.54 11.86
N VAL A 54 12.07 8.83 12.06
CA VAL A 54 12.13 7.63 12.91
C VAL A 54 13.02 7.93 14.09
N LYS A 55 12.47 7.79 15.30
CA LYS A 55 13.23 7.79 16.53
C LYS A 55 13.27 6.37 17.08
N ILE A 56 14.48 5.85 17.25
CA ILE A 56 14.76 4.58 17.93
C ILE A 56 15.75 4.91 19.05
N GLU A 57 15.35 4.65 20.29
CA GLU A 57 16.11 4.98 21.50
C GLU A 57 16.54 6.46 21.54
N SER A 58 17.84 6.73 21.37
CA SER A 58 18.43 8.08 21.34
C SER A 58 18.72 8.59 19.92
N SER A 59 18.54 7.77 18.89
CA SER A 59 18.87 8.12 17.51
C SER A 59 17.63 8.59 16.76
N ILE A 60 17.74 9.74 16.09
CA ILE A 60 16.71 10.29 15.20
C ILE A 60 17.24 10.24 13.78
N THR A 61 16.51 9.54 12.90
CA THR A 61 16.78 9.50 11.46
C THR A 61 15.67 10.24 10.73
N ASN A 62 16.05 11.22 9.92
CA ASN A 62 15.14 11.90 9.01
C ASN A 62 15.39 11.45 7.59
N LYS A 63 14.31 11.32 6.83
CA LYS A 63 14.33 10.86 5.46
C LYS A 63 13.33 11.66 4.64
N THR A 64 13.73 12.10 3.46
CA THR A 64 12.86 12.78 2.50
C THR A 64 12.81 11.99 1.21
N ARG A 65 11.60 11.72 0.73
CA ARG A 65 11.36 11.10 -0.59
C ARG A 65 10.47 12.02 -1.41
N ILE A 66 10.80 12.22 -2.67
CA ILE A 66 9.96 12.93 -3.62
C ILE A 66 9.44 11.91 -4.62
N LEU A 67 8.13 11.69 -4.64
CA LEU A 67 7.47 10.86 -5.62
C LEU A 67 7.40 11.59 -6.96
N VAL A 68 7.68 10.85 -8.01
CA VAL A 68 7.67 11.31 -9.39
C VAL A 68 7.03 10.22 -10.25
N ASP A 69 6.55 10.59 -11.43
CA ASP A 69 6.00 9.60 -12.34
C ASP A 69 7.08 8.56 -12.71
N GLY A 70 6.75 7.28 -12.53
CA GLY A 70 7.68 6.17 -12.74
C GLY A 70 8.82 6.01 -11.72
N GLY A 71 8.80 6.68 -10.56
CA GLY A 71 9.90 6.54 -9.61
C GLY A 71 9.82 7.37 -8.32
N TYR A 72 10.99 7.58 -7.69
CA TYR A 72 11.16 8.51 -6.58
C TYR A 72 12.58 9.04 -6.50
N ILE A 73 12.76 10.20 -5.87
CA ILE A 73 14.06 10.79 -5.56
C ILE A 73 14.30 10.69 -4.06
N GLU A 74 15.46 10.18 -3.66
CA GLU A 74 15.89 10.08 -2.27
C GLU A 74 17.36 10.54 -2.17
N ASN A 75 17.66 11.47 -1.25
CA ASN A 75 19.00 12.03 -1.09
C ASN A 75 19.63 12.58 -2.39
N GLY A 76 18.82 13.14 -3.28
CA GLY A 76 19.27 13.65 -4.59
C GLY A 76 19.54 12.59 -5.65
N VAL A 77 19.34 11.30 -5.35
CA VAL A 77 19.48 10.20 -6.31
C VAL A 77 18.09 9.76 -6.79
N TYR A 78 17.93 9.66 -8.11
CA TYR A 78 16.70 9.16 -8.72
C TYR A 78 16.66 7.63 -8.67
N HIS A 79 15.48 7.08 -8.36
CA HIS A 79 15.17 5.66 -8.40
C HIS A 79 13.99 5.42 -9.34
N TYR A 80 14.20 4.59 -10.35
CA TYR A 80 13.21 4.21 -11.36
C TYR A 80 12.44 2.96 -10.93
N TYR A 81 11.14 2.95 -11.22
CA TYR A 81 10.28 1.78 -11.11
C TYR A 81 10.15 1.09 -12.46
N LEU A 82 10.40 -0.21 -12.48
CA LEU A 82 9.98 -1.10 -13.55
C LEU A 82 8.72 -1.80 -13.08
N ALA A 83 7.58 -1.29 -13.54
CA ALA A 83 6.28 -1.80 -13.21
C ALA A 83 5.78 -2.82 -14.25
N ASP A 84 4.84 -3.68 -13.84
CA ASP A 84 4.07 -4.51 -14.77
C ASP A 84 2.86 -3.76 -15.36
N HIS A 85 2.01 -4.47 -16.12
CA HIS A 85 0.88 -3.88 -16.84
C HIS A 85 -0.20 -3.28 -15.92
N LEU A 86 -0.24 -3.67 -14.64
CA LEU A 86 -1.15 -3.10 -13.64
C LEU A 86 -0.49 -1.98 -12.81
N GLY A 87 0.77 -1.68 -13.09
CA GLY A 87 1.53 -0.69 -12.32
C GLY A 87 2.13 -1.24 -11.03
N SER A 88 2.20 -2.56 -10.85
CA SER A 88 2.90 -3.15 -9.70
C SER A 88 4.41 -3.09 -9.89
N ASN A 89 5.12 -2.52 -8.93
CA ASN A 89 6.57 -2.32 -8.99
C ASN A 89 7.34 -3.64 -8.83
N ARG A 90 7.90 -4.15 -9.94
CA ARG A 90 8.66 -5.41 -9.97
C ARG A 90 10.13 -5.22 -9.64
N VAL A 91 10.74 -4.13 -10.12
CA VAL A 91 12.16 -3.83 -9.90
C VAL A 91 12.34 -2.34 -9.67
N VAL A 92 13.15 -1.99 -8.67
CA VAL A 92 13.63 -0.63 -8.46
C VAL A 92 15.09 -0.55 -8.84
N ILE A 93 15.45 0.45 -9.62
CA ILE A 93 16.82 0.68 -10.10
C ILE A 93 17.22 2.10 -9.73
N ASN A 94 18.45 2.31 -9.24
CA ASN A 94 18.96 3.65 -8.98
C ASN A 94 19.46 4.34 -10.26
N ALA A 95 19.83 5.62 -10.16
CA ALA A 95 20.36 6.40 -11.28
C ALA A 95 21.63 5.82 -11.94
N SER A 96 22.38 4.97 -11.24
CA SER A 96 23.57 4.29 -11.78
C SER A 96 23.26 2.96 -12.46
N GLY A 97 21.99 2.58 -12.60
CA GLY A 97 21.59 1.30 -13.22
C GLY A 97 21.70 0.08 -12.30
N THR A 98 21.95 0.29 -11.00
CA THR A 98 22.03 -0.77 -10.00
C THR A 98 20.64 -1.10 -9.47
N ILE A 99 20.30 -2.39 -9.46
CA ILE A 99 19.05 -2.89 -8.87
C ILE A 99 19.11 -2.70 -7.36
N THR A 100 18.13 -1.99 -6.80
CA THR A 100 18.01 -1.74 -5.36
C THR A 100 16.96 -2.62 -4.69
N GLN A 101 15.92 -3.01 -5.42
CA GLN A 101 14.84 -3.86 -4.91
C GLN A 101 14.22 -4.70 -6.02
N ARG A 102 13.83 -5.94 -5.71
CA ARG A 102 13.06 -6.83 -6.57
C ARG A 102 11.87 -7.38 -5.81
N ASN A 103 10.69 -7.32 -6.43
CA ASN A 103 9.45 -7.84 -5.86
C ASN A 103 8.74 -8.74 -6.86
N HIS A 104 8.33 -9.92 -6.39
CA HIS A 104 7.46 -10.81 -7.14
C HIS A 104 6.17 -11.06 -6.36
N TYR A 105 5.04 -10.80 -7.02
CA TYR A 105 3.71 -10.88 -6.43
C TYR A 105 2.92 -12.09 -6.95
N TYR A 106 2.16 -12.71 -6.06
CA TYR A 106 0.99 -13.50 -6.41
C TYR A 106 -0.08 -12.61 -7.04
N PRO A 107 -1.08 -13.18 -7.74
CA PRO A 107 -2.14 -12.41 -8.39
C PRO A 107 -2.85 -11.42 -7.47
N PHE A 108 -3.07 -11.76 -6.21
CA PHE A 108 -3.72 -10.89 -5.22
C PHE A 108 -2.78 -9.90 -4.53
N GLY A 109 -1.50 -9.83 -4.95
CA GLY A 109 -0.57 -8.79 -4.49
C GLY A 109 0.30 -9.15 -3.28
N THR A 110 0.16 -10.36 -2.72
CA THR A 110 1.11 -10.85 -1.72
C THR A 110 2.46 -11.12 -2.37
N ALA A 111 3.52 -10.57 -1.79
CA ALA A 111 4.86 -10.82 -2.30
C ALA A 111 5.34 -12.21 -1.87
N PHE A 112 5.82 -13.01 -2.82
CA PHE A 112 6.38 -14.35 -2.55
C PHE A 112 7.90 -14.39 -2.64
N ALA A 113 8.48 -13.41 -3.31
CA ALA A 113 9.92 -13.22 -3.33
C ALA A 113 10.22 -11.71 -3.33
N GLU A 114 10.77 -11.24 -2.22
CA GLU A 114 11.24 -9.87 -2.06
C GLU A 114 12.75 -9.89 -1.78
N LYS A 115 13.49 -9.05 -2.48
CA LYS A 115 14.93 -8.91 -2.28
C LYS A 115 15.35 -7.45 -2.29
N TYR A 116 16.15 -7.06 -1.31
CA TYR A 116 16.74 -5.73 -1.19
C TYR A 116 18.24 -5.83 -1.50
N ASP A 117 18.63 -5.39 -2.69
CA ASP A 117 20.01 -5.47 -3.18
C ASP A 117 20.75 -4.15 -2.87
N GLY A 118 21.02 -3.90 -1.59
CA GLY A 118 21.65 -2.64 -1.13
C GLY A 118 20.73 -1.43 -1.12
N GLY A 119 19.47 -1.59 -1.55
CA GLY A 119 18.41 -0.60 -1.39
C GLY A 119 17.76 -0.62 -0.02
N LYS A 120 17.13 0.50 0.35
CA LYS A 120 16.19 0.57 1.49
C LYS A 120 14.80 0.13 1.04
N ASN A 121 14.01 -0.42 1.95
CA ASN A 121 12.62 -0.81 1.66
C ASN A 121 11.82 0.37 1.09
N GLN A 122 11.45 0.28 -0.19
CA GLN A 122 10.47 1.17 -0.78
C GLN A 122 9.08 0.57 -0.60
N LYS A 123 8.19 1.36 0.01
CA LYS A 123 6.85 0.94 0.42
C LYS A 123 5.87 0.89 -0.75
N TYR A 124 6.07 1.68 -1.79
CA TYR A 124 5.23 1.64 -2.99
C TYR A 124 5.51 0.38 -3.82
N LYS A 125 4.56 -0.57 -3.78
CA LYS A 125 4.73 -1.95 -4.23
C LYS A 125 3.63 -2.35 -5.22
N TYR A 126 2.67 -3.17 -4.78
CA TYR A 126 1.58 -3.68 -5.61
C TYR A 126 0.63 -2.55 -6.06
N ASN A 127 0.33 -2.48 -7.36
CA ASN A 127 -0.47 -1.44 -8.02
C ASN A 127 -0.05 0.01 -7.67
N GLY A 128 1.25 0.22 -7.40
CA GLY A 128 1.77 1.50 -6.94
C GLY A 128 1.20 1.98 -5.60
N LYS A 129 0.65 1.08 -4.78
CA LYS A 129 0.13 1.40 -3.45
C LYS A 129 1.20 1.24 -2.38
N GLU A 130 1.10 2.08 -1.35
CA GLU A 130 1.98 2.02 -0.19
C GLU A 130 1.62 0.78 0.64
N LEU A 131 2.60 -0.08 0.90
CA LEU A 131 2.51 -1.17 1.85
C LEU A 131 2.84 -0.64 3.25
N ASP A 132 1.93 -0.83 4.20
CA ASP A 132 2.17 -0.71 5.62
C ASP A 132 2.52 -2.09 6.21
N ASP A 133 3.80 -2.28 6.51
CA ASP A 133 4.39 -3.49 7.06
C ASP A 133 4.40 -3.52 8.61
N MET A 134 3.78 -2.53 9.25
CA MET A 134 3.76 -2.44 10.70
C MET A 134 3.08 -3.65 11.35
N HIS A 135 3.68 -4.18 12.42
CA HIS A 135 3.23 -5.35 13.16
C HIS A 135 2.96 -6.59 12.29
N GLN A 136 3.60 -6.66 11.11
CA GLN A 136 3.42 -7.76 10.16
C GLN A 136 1.99 -7.90 9.61
N LEU A 137 1.17 -6.85 9.73
CA LEU A 137 -0.19 -6.84 9.21
C LEU A 137 -0.21 -6.72 7.67
N ASN A 138 0.82 -6.07 7.10
CA ASN A 138 1.09 -6.03 5.65
C ASN A 138 -0.12 -5.57 4.81
N LEU A 139 -0.66 -4.40 5.17
CA LEU A 139 -1.84 -3.82 4.50
C LEU A 139 -1.42 -2.80 3.45
N TYR A 140 -2.09 -2.84 2.29
CA TYR A 140 -1.93 -1.82 1.27
C TYR A 140 -2.91 -0.67 1.49
N ASP A 141 -2.40 0.55 1.44
CA ASP A 141 -3.20 1.76 1.53
C ASP A 141 -3.78 2.11 0.15
N TYR A 142 -5.07 1.81 -0.04
CA TYR A 142 -5.82 2.16 -1.24
C TYR A 142 -6.58 3.49 -1.07
N SER A 143 -6.24 4.32 -0.09
CA SER A 143 -6.92 5.57 0.26
C SER A 143 -8.28 5.37 0.93
N ALA A 144 -9.31 4.89 0.21
CA ALA A 144 -10.63 4.72 0.83
C ALA A 144 -10.70 3.50 1.77
N ARG A 145 -9.87 2.48 1.51
CA ARG A 145 -9.86 1.21 2.25
C ARG A 145 -8.43 0.68 2.39
N TYR A 146 -8.20 -0.10 3.44
CA TYR A 146 -7.00 -0.93 3.53
C TYR A 146 -7.25 -2.29 2.86
N TYR A 147 -6.27 -2.73 2.08
CA TYR A 147 -6.33 -4.01 1.37
C TYR A 147 -5.36 -5.01 1.98
N GLU A 148 -5.91 -6.17 2.36
CA GLU A 148 -5.14 -7.29 2.88
C GLU A 148 -4.85 -8.28 1.74
N SER A 149 -3.61 -8.27 1.26
CA SER A 149 -3.23 -9.09 0.10
C SER A 149 -3.24 -10.60 0.39
N ALA A 150 -2.92 -11.00 1.63
CA ALA A 150 -2.85 -12.41 2.01
C ALA A 150 -4.21 -13.11 1.92
N VAL A 151 -5.29 -12.38 2.23
CA VAL A 151 -6.68 -12.86 2.13
C VAL A 151 -7.28 -12.50 0.76
N GLY A 152 -6.77 -11.45 0.11
CA GLY A 152 -7.31 -10.94 -1.15
C GLY A 152 -8.57 -10.11 -0.98
N ARG A 153 -8.72 -9.37 0.13
CA ARG A 153 -9.92 -8.62 0.49
C ARG A 153 -9.61 -7.26 1.11
N PHE A 154 -10.57 -6.34 1.05
CA PHE A 154 -10.53 -5.11 1.84
C PHE A 154 -10.90 -5.38 3.30
N THR A 155 -10.33 -4.60 4.22
CA THR A 155 -10.62 -4.70 5.66
C THR A 155 -11.90 -3.97 6.07
N SER A 156 -12.43 -3.10 5.20
CA SER A 156 -13.65 -2.32 5.41
C SER A 156 -14.66 -2.49 4.26
N VAL A 157 -15.93 -2.20 4.57
CA VAL A 157 -17.05 -2.24 3.63
C VAL A 157 -16.85 -1.19 2.54
N ASP A 158 -17.13 -1.55 1.28
CA ASP A 158 -17.15 -0.61 0.16
C ASP A 158 -18.12 0.56 0.39
N PRO A 159 -17.67 1.82 0.30
CA PRO A 159 -18.57 2.99 0.35
C PRO A 159 -19.68 2.96 -0.71
N LEU A 160 -19.44 2.25 -1.83
CA LEU A 160 -20.38 2.07 -2.93
C LEU A 160 -20.98 0.66 -2.95
N ALA A 161 -20.98 -0.07 -1.82
CA ALA A 161 -21.53 -1.43 -1.74
C ALA A 161 -22.97 -1.51 -2.27
N GLU A 162 -23.79 -0.48 -2.02
CA GLU A 162 -25.18 -0.41 -2.48
C GLU A 162 -25.31 -0.42 -4.01
N LYS A 163 -24.27 -0.01 -4.74
CA LYS A 163 -24.27 -0.07 -6.21
C LYS A 163 -24.02 -1.48 -6.75
N TYR A 164 -23.44 -2.36 -5.94
CA TYR A 164 -22.94 -3.66 -6.35
C TYR A 164 -23.53 -4.80 -5.52
N TYR A 165 -24.86 -4.94 -5.51
CA TYR A 165 -25.55 -5.98 -4.72
C TYR A 165 -25.09 -7.42 -5.00
N SER A 166 -24.56 -7.71 -6.20
CA SER A 166 -24.07 -9.03 -6.58
C SER A 166 -22.62 -9.31 -6.17
N ILE A 167 -21.90 -8.32 -5.62
CA ILE A 167 -20.49 -8.44 -5.24
C ILE A 167 -20.39 -8.28 -3.71
N SER A 168 -19.53 -9.07 -3.07
CA SER A 168 -19.30 -8.91 -1.64
C SER A 168 -18.75 -7.51 -1.35
N PRO A 169 -19.22 -6.81 -0.29
CA PRO A 169 -18.73 -5.46 0.06
C PRO A 169 -17.24 -5.40 0.40
N TYR A 170 -16.59 -6.54 0.58
CA TYR A 170 -15.15 -6.67 0.89
C TYR A 170 -14.33 -7.22 -0.29
N ALA A 171 -14.97 -7.54 -1.42
CA ALA A 171 -14.30 -8.17 -2.56
C ALA A 171 -13.29 -7.21 -3.19
N TYR A 172 -12.14 -7.75 -3.55
CA TYR A 172 -11.15 -7.03 -4.33
C TYR A 172 -11.39 -7.26 -5.83
N VAL A 173 -11.64 -6.18 -6.59
CA VAL A 173 -11.79 -6.16 -8.06
C VAL A 173 -12.61 -7.32 -8.66
N ALA A 174 -13.75 -7.64 -8.02
CA ALA A 174 -14.63 -8.74 -8.42
C ALA A 174 -13.91 -10.11 -8.61
N ASN A 175 -12.85 -10.36 -7.83
CA ASN A 175 -11.99 -11.55 -7.90
C ASN A 175 -11.24 -11.73 -9.22
N ASN A 176 -11.00 -10.66 -9.99
CA ASN A 176 -10.19 -10.69 -11.21
C ASN A 176 -8.95 -9.78 -11.12
N PRO A 177 -8.00 -10.07 -10.21
CA PRO A 177 -6.86 -9.19 -9.95
C PRO A 177 -5.77 -9.19 -11.03
N ILE A 178 -5.88 -10.07 -12.03
CA ILE A 178 -4.95 -10.11 -13.17
C ILE A 178 -5.30 -9.05 -14.23
N ASN A 179 -6.60 -8.76 -14.37
CA ASN A 179 -7.12 -7.89 -15.43
C ASN A 179 -7.75 -6.61 -14.88
N ALA A 180 -7.92 -6.49 -13.57
CA ALA A 180 -8.56 -5.34 -12.96
C ALA A 180 -7.75 -4.79 -11.77
N VAL A 181 -7.85 -3.48 -11.60
CA VAL A 181 -7.23 -2.72 -10.51
C VAL A 181 -8.28 -1.81 -9.87
N ASP A 182 -8.15 -1.54 -8.58
CA ASP A 182 -8.93 -0.53 -7.88
C ASP A 182 -8.03 0.67 -7.55
N PRO A 183 -8.07 1.79 -8.28
CA PRO A 183 -7.13 2.88 -8.03
C PRO A 183 -7.34 3.66 -6.73
N ARG A 184 -8.53 3.60 -6.12
CA ARG A 184 -8.87 4.44 -4.96
C ARG A 184 -9.55 3.67 -3.82
N GLY A 185 -9.62 2.34 -3.91
CA GLY A 185 -10.36 1.53 -2.97
C GLY A 185 -11.87 1.78 -3.06
N ASP A 186 -12.40 2.21 -4.20
CA ASP A 186 -13.82 2.57 -4.37
C ASP A 186 -14.39 2.22 -5.77
N SER A 187 -13.54 1.73 -6.68
CA SER A 187 -13.93 1.55 -8.07
C SER A 187 -13.13 0.44 -8.74
N ILE A 188 -13.75 -0.28 -9.67
CA ILE A 188 -13.09 -1.37 -10.40
C ILE A 188 -12.77 -0.88 -11.81
N TRP A 189 -11.50 -0.90 -12.19
CA TRP A 189 -11.02 -0.50 -13.50
C TRP A 189 -10.45 -1.73 -14.19
N PHE A 190 -10.88 -1.99 -15.42
CA PHE A 190 -10.41 -3.13 -16.22
C PHE A 190 -9.32 -2.69 -17.18
N THR A 191 -8.36 -3.56 -17.38
CA THR A 191 -7.32 -3.38 -18.39
C THR A 191 -7.79 -4.05 -19.67
N ILE A 192 -7.90 -3.30 -20.77
CA ILE A 192 -8.18 -3.84 -22.11
C ILE A 192 -6.96 -3.47 -22.95
N ASP A 193 -6.34 -4.46 -23.59
CA ASP A 193 -5.19 -4.28 -24.49
C ASP A 193 -4.01 -3.47 -23.90
N LYS A 194 -3.71 -3.70 -22.61
CA LYS A 194 -2.62 -3.07 -21.82
C LYS A 194 -2.81 -1.59 -21.47
N ASP A 195 -3.93 -0.99 -21.85
CA ASP A 195 -4.35 0.32 -21.36
C ASP A 195 -5.39 0.17 -20.24
N ILE A 196 -5.23 0.94 -19.16
CA ILE A 196 -6.19 0.95 -18.06
C ILE A 196 -7.38 1.83 -18.49
N LEU A 197 -8.51 1.21 -18.80
CA LEU A 197 -9.74 1.92 -19.16
C LEU A 197 -10.68 1.96 -17.95
N GLN A 198 -11.14 3.17 -17.62
CA GLN A 198 -12.17 3.37 -16.59
C GLN A 198 -13.53 2.86 -17.11
N LEU A 199 -13.83 1.59 -16.87
CA LEU A 199 -15.18 1.07 -17.06
C LEU A 199 -16.01 1.37 -15.81
N LYS A 200 -16.78 2.46 -15.84
CA LYS A 200 -17.88 2.67 -14.90
C LYS A 200 -18.91 1.57 -15.15
N LEU A 201 -18.76 0.42 -14.49
CA LEU A 201 -19.73 -0.67 -14.57
C LEU A 201 -21.12 -0.16 -14.11
N SER A 202 -22.06 -0.08 -15.05
CA SER A 202 -23.47 -0.33 -14.77
C SER A 202 -23.70 -1.84 -14.90
N ILE A 203 -24.66 -2.35 -14.11
CA ILE A 203 -24.92 -3.78 -13.86
C ILE A 203 -25.06 -4.65 -15.14
N THR A 204 -25.27 -4.05 -16.32
CA THR A 204 -25.49 -4.76 -17.58
C THR A 204 -24.22 -5.26 -18.28
N GLN A 205 -23.02 -4.73 -17.99
CA GLN A 205 -21.80 -5.10 -18.73
C GLN A 205 -20.95 -6.23 -18.11
N VAL A 206 -21.20 -6.61 -16.85
CA VAL A 206 -20.43 -7.66 -16.14
C VAL A 206 -20.64 -9.05 -16.74
N VAL A 207 -21.83 -9.32 -17.32
CA VAL A 207 -22.15 -10.64 -17.90
C VAL A 207 -21.49 -10.85 -19.27
N GLY A 208 -21.20 -9.78 -20.02
CA GLY A 208 -20.59 -9.88 -21.35
C GLY A 208 -19.08 -10.14 -21.32
N LEU A 209 -18.36 -9.60 -20.34
CA LEU A 209 -16.90 -9.73 -20.22
C LEU A 209 -16.43 -11.04 -19.59
N MET A 210 -17.28 -11.75 -18.85
CA MET A 210 -16.96 -13.11 -18.34
C MET A 210 -17.16 -14.22 -19.39
N SER A 211 -17.69 -13.92 -20.58
CA SER A 211 -17.98 -14.90 -21.63
C SER A 211 -16.92 -14.97 -22.74
N ILE A 212 -15.81 -14.24 -22.62
CA ILE A 212 -14.71 -14.29 -23.58
C ILE A 212 -13.43 -14.59 -22.80
N GLY A 213 -13.14 -15.89 -22.64
CA GLY A 213 -11.99 -16.44 -21.94
C GLY A 213 -12.10 -17.94 -21.85
#